data_AF-A0A396CZG7-F1
#
_entry.id   AF-A0A396CZG7-F1
#
_cell.length_a   1.000
_cell.length_b   1.000
_cell.length_c   1.000
_cell.angle_alpha   90.00
_cell.angle_beta   90.00
_cell.angle_gamma   90.00
#
_symmetry.space_group_name_H-M   'P 1'
#
loop_
_entity.id
_entity.type
_entity.pdbx_description
1 polymer ?
#
loop_
_entity_poly.entity_id
_entity_poly.type
_entity_poly.pdbx_seq_one_letter_code
_entity_poly.pdbx_strand_id
1 'polypeptide(L)'
;MMADETINVPAVAMNVIINAGDGRACIDKAMDALAEFDFDAADAHLAEADAKILEAHKAQTEMIQRQAGGEEVEYSLLFVHAQDTLMTISAELHMAKKMMPVVRALTAR
;
A
#
# COMPACT_ATOMS: atom_id res chain seq x y z
N MET A 1 9.30 13.13 -32.92
CA MET A 1 10.15 12.12 -32.26
C MET A 1 10.30 12.58 -30.83
N MET A 2 9.39 12.13 -29.96
CA MET A 2 9.56 12.31 -28.51
C MET A 2 10.64 11.31 -28.13
N ALA A 3 11.69 11.76 -27.45
CA ALA A 3 12.74 10.87 -26.97
C ALA A 3 12.08 9.80 -26.08
N ASP A 4 12.31 8.55 -26.43
CA ASP A 4 11.90 7.37 -25.68
C ASP A 4 12.66 7.37 -24.35
N GLU A 5 12.06 7.97 -23.32
CA GLU A 5 12.61 7.94 -21.98
C GLU A 5 12.31 6.56 -21.39
N THR A 6 13.29 5.67 -21.50
CA THR A 6 13.21 4.30 -21.01
C THR A 6 12.80 4.30 -19.54
N ILE A 7 11.75 3.55 -19.22
CA ILE A 7 11.18 3.51 -17.87
C ILE A 7 12.22 2.98 -16.89
N ASN A 8 12.52 3.73 -15.83
CA ASN A 8 13.36 3.23 -14.75
C ASN A 8 12.54 2.35 -13.79
N VAL A 9 12.31 1.10 -14.21
CA VAL A 9 11.55 0.10 -13.46
C VAL A 9 12.07 -0.09 -12.02
N PRO A 10 13.39 -0.15 -11.75
CA PRO A 10 13.91 -0.21 -10.38
C PRO A 10 13.52 0.97 -9.49
N ALA A 11 13.53 2.20 -10.02
CA ALA A 11 13.13 3.38 -9.27
C ALA A 11 11.64 3.35 -8.91
N VAL A 12 10.78 2.93 -9.84
CA VAL A 12 9.35 2.74 -9.59
C VAL A 12 9.13 1.65 -8.53
N ALA A 13 9.83 0.53 -8.64
CA ALA A 13 9.74 -0.56 -7.66
C ALA A 13 10.13 -0.10 -6.25
N MET A 14 11.22 0.65 -6.10
CA MET A 14 11.61 1.19 -4.78
C MET A 14 10.61 2.20 -4.23
N ASN A 15 10.01 3.03 -5.09
CA ASN A 15 8.95 3.94 -4.67
C ASN A 15 7.72 3.18 -4.12
N VAL A 16 7.31 2.10 -4.81
CA VAL A 16 6.25 1.20 -4.34
C VAL A 16 6.61 0.56 -3.01
N ILE A 17 7.82 0.01 -2.87
CA ILE A 17 8.27 -0.67 -1.64
C ILE A 17 8.29 0.28 -0.45
N ILE A 18 8.83 1.50 -0.61
CA ILE A 18 8.92 2.49 0.47
C ILE A 18 7.53 2.90 0.93
N ASN A 19 6.64 3.28 0.02
CA ASN A 19 5.29 3.70 0.39
C ASN A 19 4.47 2.55 0.98
N ALA A 20 4.59 1.34 0.43
CA ALA A 20 3.91 0.18 1.00
C ALA A 20 4.45 -0.13 2.41
N GLY A 21 5.78 -0.11 2.61
CA GLY A 21 6.42 -0.32 3.91
C GLY A 21 6.02 0.70 4.97
N ASP A 22 5.99 1.99 4.62
CA ASP A 22 5.46 3.07 5.47
C ASP A 22 3.98 2.80 5.82
N GLY A 23 3.19 2.38 4.84
CA GLY A 23 1.79 2.01 5.04
C GLY A 23 1.63 0.88 6.04
N ARG A 24 2.45 -0.18 5.96
CA ARG A 24 2.47 -1.28 6.94
C ARG A 24 2.81 -0.78 8.35
N ALA A 25 3.80 0.09 8.49
CA ALA A 25 4.14 0.66 9.79
C ALA A 25 2.97 1.45 10.41
N CYS A 26 2.15 2.14 9.60
CA CYS A 26 0.92 2.78 10.06
C CYS A 26 -0.17 1.76 10.42
N ILE A 27 -0.32 0.66 9.66
CA ILE A 27 -1.25 -0.43 10.00
C ILE A 27 -0.90 -1.05 11.35
N ASP A 28 0.38 -1.33 11.60
CA ASP A 28 0.84 -1.91 12.86
C ASP A 28 0.46 -1.00 14.05
N LYS A 29 0.73 0.30 13.94
CA LYS A 29 0.31 1.30 14.94
C LYS A 29 -1.21 1.37 15.12
N ALA A 30 -1.98 1.24 14.05
CA ALA A 30 -3.44 1.22 14.14
C ALA A 30 -3.94 -0.02 14.89
N MET A 31 -3.31 -1.18 14.66
CA MET A 31 -3.63 -2.42 15.37
C MET A 31 -3.26 -2.37 16.84
N ASP A 32 -2.13 -1.74 17.19
CA ASP A 32 -1.74 -1.49 18.57
C ASP A 32 -2.75 -0.56 19.27
N ALA A 33 -3.12 0.56 18.63
CA ALA A 33 -4.14 1.48 19.16
C ALA A 33 -5.52 0.79 19.32
N LEU A 34 -5.90 -0.08 18.38
CA LEU A 34 -7.10 -0.91 18.49
C LEU A 34 -7.07 -1.82 19.72
N ALA A 35 -5.91 -2.43 20.03
CA ALA A 35 -5.75 -3.30 21.18
C ALA A 35 -5.88 -2.53 22.51
N GLU A 36 -5.56 -1.24 22.52
CA GLU A 36 -5.72 -0.33 23.66
C GLU A 36 -7.10 0.37 23.69
N PHE A 37 -7.97 0.08 22.73
CA PHE A 37 -9.26 0.74 22.51
C PHE A 37 -9.17 2.25 22.24
N ASP A 38 -8.00 2.76 21.83
CA ASP A 38 -7.83 4.12 21.32
C ASP A 38 -8.28 4.19 19.85
N PHE A 39 -9.59 4.32 19.67
CA PHE A 39 -10.18 4.29 18.35
C PHE A 39 -9.85 5.52 17.50
N ASP A 40 -9.61 6.67 18.13
CA ASP A 40 -9.30 7.91 17.41
C ASP A 40 -7.88 7.82 16.82
N ALA A 41 -6.91 7.32 17.60
CA ALA A 41 -5.56 7.06 17.11
C ALA A 41 -5.55 5.97 16.04
N ALA A 42 -6.33 4.90 16.23
CA ALA A 42 -6.46 3.85 15.23
C ALA A 42 -7.04 4.36 13.90
N ASP A 43 -8.10 5.17 13.92
CA ASP A 43 -8.68 5.75 12.70
C ASP A 43 -7.68 6.71 12.01
N ALA A 44 -6.93 7.50 12.77
CA ALA A 44 -5.87 8.37 12.22
C ALA A 44 -4.77 7.56 11.51
N HIS A 45 -4.25 6.51 12.15
CA HIS A 45 -3.21 5.66 11.56
C HIS A 45 -3.71 4.86 10.35
N LEU A 46 -4.97 4.39 10.34
CA LEU A 46 -5.56 3.75 9.18
C LEU A 46 -5.70 4.71 8.00
N ALA A 47 -6.02 5.98 8.25
CA ALA A 47 -6.09 7.00 7.19
C ALA A 47 -4.71 7.33 6.61
N GLU A 48 -3.67 7.39 7.45
CA GLU A 48 -2.28 7.55 6.99
C GLU A 48 -1.82 6.35 6.16
N ALA A 49 -2.12 5.13 6.61
CA ALA A 49 -1.82 3.91 5.89
C ALA A 49 -2.48 3.89 4.50
N ASP A 50 -3.75 4.28 4.43
CA ASP A 50 -4.51 4.42 3.17
C ASP A 50 -3.81 5.35 2.19
N ALA A 51 -3.40 6.54 2.64
CA ALA A 51 -2.76 7.52 1.79
C ALA A 51 -1.44 7.00 1.20
N LYS A 52 -0.63 6.32 2.02
CA LYS A 52 0.65 5.71 1.61
C LYS A 52 0.43 4.56 0.62
N ILE A 53 -0.49 3.65 0.91
CA ILE A 53 -0.81 2.50 0.07
C ILE A 53 -1.42 2.96 -1.26
N LEU A 54 -2.24 4.02 -1.25
CA LEU A 54 -2.78 4.61 -2.46
C LEU A 54 -1.68 5.16 -3.38
N GLU A 55 -0.65 5.80 -2.82
CA GLU A 55 0.46 6.33 -3.62
C GLU A 55 1.27 5.20 -4.27
N ALA A 56 1.55 4.12 -3.53
CA ALA A 56 2.15 2.92 -4.09
C ALA A 56 1.29 2.28 -5.19
N HIS A 57 -0.03 2.21 -4.97
CA HIS A 57 -0.99 1.65 -5.94
C HIS A 57 -1.05 2.44 -7.24
N LYS A 58 -0.95 3.78 -7.19
CA LYS A 58 -0.89 4.60 -8.41
C LYS A 58 0.33 4.23 -9.25
N ALA A 59 1.51 4.13 -8.64
CA ALA A 59 2.73 3.75 -9.34
C ALA A 59 2.65 2.34 -9.94
N GLN A 60 2.10 1.36 -9.21
CA GLN A 60 1.84 0.02 -9.75
C GLN A 60 0.85 0.06 -10.92
N THR A 61 -0.25 0.80 -10.78
CA THR A 61 -1.31 0.89 -11.79
C THR A 61 -0.81 1.55 -13.07
N GLU A 62 -0.03 2.62 -12.96
CA GLU A 62 0.58 3.30 -14.10
C GLU A 62 1.46 2.35 -14.91
N MET A 63 2.31 1.57 -14.24
CA MET A 63 3.16 0.57 -14.91
C MET A 63 2.35 -0.50 -15.65
N ILE A 64 1.28 -1.02 -15.02
CA ILE A 64 0.38 -2.00 -15.66
C ILE A 64 -0.34 -1.38 -16.87
N GLN A 65 -0.80 -0.12 -16.76
CA GLN A 65 -1.48 0.58 -17.84
C GLN A 65 -0.55 0.82 -19.04
N ARG A 66 0.70 1.24 -18.80
CA ARG A 66 1.70 1.44 -19.86
C ARG A 66 2.02 0.13 -20.58
N GLN A 67 2.24 -0.95 -19.82
CA GLN A 67 2.46 -2.28 -20.38
C GLN A 67 1.25 -2.76 -21.22
N ALA A 68 0.03 -2.57 -20.71
CA ALA A 68 -1.19 -2.91 -21.43
C ALA A 68 -1.43 -2.03 -22.68
N GLY A 69 -0.91 -0.80 -22.66
CA GLY A 69 -0.91 0.14 -23.78
C GLY A 69 0.10 -0.19 -24.89
N GLY A 70 0.93 -1.22 -24.70
CA GLY A 70 1.92 -1.68 -25.67
C GLY A 70 3.30 -1.07 -25.50
N GLU A 71 3.56 -0.35 -24.40
CA GLU A 71 4.91 0.09 -24.05
C GLU A 71 5.74 -1.09 -23.54
N GLU A 72 7.00 -1.15 -23.94
CA GLU A 72 7.92 -2.19 -23.48
C GLU A 72 8.37 -1.87 -22.04
N VAL A 73 7.85 -2.65 -21.09
CA VAL A 73 8.27 -2.62 -19.69
C VAL A 73 9.25 -3.77 -19.47
N GLU A 74 10.50 -3.44 -19.14
CA GLU A 74 11.53 -4.46 -18.85
C GLU A 74 11.12 -5.34 -17.66
N TYR A 75 11.29 -6.65 -17.80
CA TYR A 75 11.08 -7.57 -16.69
C TYR A 75 12.02 -7.24 -15.53
N SER A 76 11.47 -7.13 -14.32
CA SER A 76 12.24 -6.84 -13.12
C SER A 76 11.73 -7.68 -11.95
N LEU A 77 12.59 -8.56 -11.42
CA LEU A 77 12.29 -9.32 -10.21
C LEU A 77 11.98 -8.39 -9.02
N LEU A 78 12.65 -7.24 -8.95
CA LEU A 78 12.41 -6.24 -7.91
C LEU A 78 11.01 -5.63 -8.03
N PHE A 79 10.52 -5.39 -9.26
CA PHE A 79 9.17 -4.86 -9.46
C PHE A 79 8.08 -5.91 -9.19
N VAL A 80 8.34 -7.18 -9.51
CA VAL A 80 7.46 -8.28 -9.07
C VAL A 80 7.38 -8.33 -7.54
N HIS A 81 8.52 -8.27 -6.85
CA HIS A 81 8.55 -8.23 -5.38
C HIS A 81 7.82 -7.00 -4.80
N ALA A 82 7.95 -5.83 -5.44
CA ALA A 82 7.25 -4.63 -5.04
C ALA A 82 5.72 -4.78 -5.15
N GLN A 83 5.23 -5.39 -6.22
CA GLN A 83 3.80 -5.70 -6.41
C GLN A 83 3.30 -6.69 -5.34
N ASP A 84 4.02 -7.79 -5.09
CA ASP A 84 3.66 -8.77 -4.07
C ASP A 84 3.58 -8.13 -2.67
N THR A 85 4.56 -7.28 -2.35
CA THR A 85 4.61 -6.52 -1.10
C THR A 85 3.40 -5.60 -0.96
N LEU A 86 3.11 -4.79 -1.98
CA LEU A 86 1.99 -3.86 -1.97
C LEU A 86 0.64 -4.58 -1.83
N MET A 87 0.43 -5.67 -2.57
CA MET A 87 -0.82 -6.43 -2.49
C MET A 87 -1.00 -7.11 -1.14
N THR A 88 0.07 -7.64 -0.54
CA THR A 88 0.05 -8.20 0.82
C THR A 88 -0.35 -7.14 1.85
N ILE A 89 0.25 -5.95 1.78
CA ILE A 89 -0.02 -4.85 2.70
C ILE A 89 -1.43 -4.28 2.49
N SER A 90 -1.91 -4.25 1.24
CA SER A 90 -3.29 -3.86 0.94
C SER A 90 -4.31 -4.80 1.58
N ALA A 91 -4.01 -6.11 1.61
CA ALA A 91 -4.84 -7.09 2.30
C ALA A 91 -4.81 -6.89 3.83
N GLU A 92 -3.62 -6.62 4.41
CA GLU A 92 -3.46 -6.28 5.83
C GLU A 92 -4.31 -5.05 6.20
N LEU A 93 -4.25 -3.97 5.41
CA LEU A 93 -5.05 -2.76 5.63
C LEU A 93 -6.55 -3.05 5.59
N HIS A 94 -7.00 -3.81 4.60
CA HIS A 94 -8.40 -4.23 4.51
C HIS A 94 -8.79 -4.99 5.79
N MET A 95 -7.94 -5.90 6.27
CA MET A 95 -8.24 -6.63 7.49
C MET A 95 -8.28 -5.75 8.74
N ALA A 96 -7.32 -4.82 8.89
CA ALA A 96 -7.30 -3.88 10.01
C ALA A 96 -8.56 -3.00 10.05
N LYS A 97 -9.01 -2.50 8.89
CA LYS A 97 -10.27 -1.76 8.76
C LYS A 97 -11.50 -2.60 9.12
N LYS A 98 -11.51 -3.89 8.81
CA LYS A 98 -12.60 -4.81 9.21
C LYS A 98 -12.55 -5.14 10.70
N MET A 99 -11.38 -5.08 11.33
CA MET A 99 -11.21 -5.32 12.76
C MET A 99 -11.77 -4.18 13.60
N MET A 100 -11.65 -2.92 13.16
CA MET A 100 -12.18 -1.73 13.85
C MET A 100 -13.64 -1.88 14.35
N PRO A 101 -14.65 -2.17 13.50
CA PRO A 101 -16.02 -2.34 13.98
C PRO A 101 -16.20 -3.57 14.89
N VAL A 102 -15.40 -4.64 14.69
CA VAL A 102 -15.43 -5.84 15.55
C VAL A 102 -14.97 -5.48 16.96
N VAL A 103 -13.85 -4.78 17.10
CA VAL A 103 -13.29 -4.37 18.40
C VAL A 103 -14.21 -3.36 19.10
N ARG A 104 -14.74 -2.36 18.37
CA ARG A 104 -15.74 -1.42 18.92
C ARG A 104 -16.96 -2.17 19.49
N ALA A 105 -17.45 -3.20 18.80
CA ALA A 105 -18.56 -4.01 19.28
C ALA A 105 -18.25 -4.83 20.55
N LEU A 106 -16.98 -5.20 20.78
CA LEU A 106 -16.55 -5.89 22.01
C LEU A 106 -16.58 -4.96 23.23
N THR A 107 -16.31 -3.67 23.05
CA THR A 107 -16.36 -2.67 24.14
C THR A 107 -17.76 -2.19 24.50
N ALA A 108 -18.74 -2.40 23.62
CA ALA A 108 -20.13 -1.98 23.83
C ALA A 108 -20.94 -2.97 24.70
N ARG A 109 -20.27 -3.95 25.32
CA ARG A 109 -20.85 -4.96 26.20
C ARG A 109 -20.37 -4.76 27.63
#